data_AF-A0A4R6YQB4-F1
#
_entry.id   AF-A0A4R6YQB4-F1
#
_cell.length_a   1.000
_cell.length_b   1.000
_cell.length_c   1.000
_cell.angle_alpha   90.00
_cell.angle_beta   90.00
_cell.angle_gamma   90.00
#
_symmetry.space_group_name_H-M   'P 1'
#
loop_
_entity.id
_entity.type
_entity.pdbx_description
1 polymer ?
#
loop_
_entity_poly.entity_id
_entity_poly.type
_entity_poly.pdbx_seq_one_letter_code
_entity_poly.pdbx_strand_id
1 'polypeptide(L)'
;MNPTRSVYRTADVHQLLAETVRHLADAREFYLHASRSVLDAEIRHAFAFSAEAQSALLQSLQQSVPAARLDGEQPPSVFAAIAGQFDGRRPQAAARELHALDMDLMQRIEALFANYPDMNVRAALKKHVLTIQRAGDATRRLALRNVA
;
A
#
# COMPACT_ATOMS: atom_id res chain seq x y z
N MET A 1 14.83 33.57 -2.15
CA MET A 1 13.53 32.90 -2.32
C MET A 1 13.73 31.74 -3.29
N ASN A 2 13.81 30.50 -2.81
CA ASN A 2 13.88 29.32 -3.67
C ASN A 2 12.46 28.81 -3.91
N PRO A 3 11.96 28.79 -5.16
CA PRO A 3 10.75 28.02 -5.45
C PRO A 3 11.15 26.56 -5.37
N THR A 4 10.69 25.86 -4.34
CA THR A 4 10.76 24.41 -4.24
C THR A 4 10.04 23.85 -5.47
N ARG A 5 10.80 23.49 -6.50
CA ARG A 5 10.25 22.89 -7.72
C ARG A 5 9.54 21.62 -7.32
N SER A 6 8.21 21.62 -7.41
CA SER A 6 7.45 20.37 -7.43
C SER A 6 7.97 19.59 -8.64
N VAL A 7 8.62 18.46 -8.36
CA VAL A 7 9.33 17.65 -9.36
C VAL A 7 8.34 16.91 -10.28
N TYR A 8 7.06 16.89 -9.93
CA TYR A 8 6.01 16.20 -10.68
C TYR A 8 5.18 17.20 -11.47
N ARG A 9 5.04 16.98 -12.78
CA ARG A 9 4.02 17.68 -13.57
C ARG A 9 2.64 17.17 -13.14
N THR A 10 1.59 17.96 -13.35
CA THR A 10 0.21 17.59 -12.95
C THR A 10 -0.23 16.24 -13.50
N ALA A 11 0.21 15.87 -14.71
CA ALA A 11 -0.03 14.55 -15.30
C ALA A 11 0.63 13.42 -14.49
N ASP A 12 1.89 13.61 -14.08
CA ASP A 12 2.67 12.63 -13.32
C ASP A 12 2.06 12.37 -11.93
N VAL A 13 1.46 13.41 -11.32
CA VAL A 13 0.81 13.31 -10.00
C VAL A 13 -0.51 12.53 -10.06
N HIS A 14 -1.27 12.65 -11.14
CA HIS A 14 -2.48 11.85 -11.34
C HIS A 14 -2.15 10.38 -11.61
N GLN A 15 -1.12 10.13 -12.42
CA GLN A 15 -0.62 8.77 -12.63
C GLN A 15 -0.14 8.14 -11.31
N LEU A 16 0.64 8.87 -10.51
CA LEU A 16 1.09 8.43 -9.19
C LEU A 16 -0.08 8.06 -8.27
N LEU A 17 -1.17 8.82 -8.31
CA LEU A 17 -2.39 8.51 -7.56
C LEU A 17 -3.04 7.22 -8.06
N ALA A 18 -3.19 7.06 -9.38
CA ALA A 18 -3.79 5.86 -9.98
C ALA A 18 -2.97 4.61 -9.63
N GLU A 19 -1.65 4.67 -9.73
CA GLU A 19 -0.72 3.61 -9.34
C GLU A 19 -0.82 3.31 -7.84
N THR A 20 -0.93 4.34 -6.99
CA THR A 20 -1.11 4.16 -5.55
C THR A 20 -2.43 3.46 -5.25
N VAL A 21 -3.54 3.92 -5.83
CA VAL A 21 -4.87 3.29 -5.66
C VAL A 21 -4.86 1.83 -6.11
N ARG A 22 -4.16 1.52 -7.21
CA ARG A 22 -3.97 0.13 -7.66
C ARG A 22 -3.17 -0.69 -6.65
N HIS A 23 -2.02 -0.18 -6.21
CA HIS A 23 -1.19 -0.84 -5.21
C HIS A 23 -2.01 -1.16 -3.95
N LEU A 24 -2.81 -0.21 -3.46
CA LEU A 24 -3.68 -0.43 -2.29
C LEU A 24 -4.71 -1.54 -2.52
N ALA A 25 -5.32 -1.60 -3.71
CA ALA A 25 -6.29 -2.64 -4.06
C ALA A 25 -5.66 -4.03 -4.12
N ASP A 26 -4.51 -4.14 -4.79
CA ASP A 26 -3.77 -5.39 -4.94
C ASP A 26 -3.22 -5.86 -3.58
N ALA A 27 -2.65 -4.94 -2.79
CA ALA A 27 -2.15 -5.22 -1.44
C ALA A 27 -3.28 -5.70 -0.52
N ARG A 28 -4.45 -5.05 -0.57
CA ARG A 28 -5.64 -5.48 0.19
C ARG A 28 -6.02 -6.91 -0.16
N GLU A 29 -6.12 -7.25 -1.44
CA GLU A 29 -6.49 -8.59 -1.89
C GLU A 29 -5.46 -9.63 -1.47
N PHE A 30 -4.18 -9.32 -1.63
CA PHE A 30 -3.09 -10.16 -1.17
C PHE A 30 -3.14 -10.39 0.34
N TYR A 31 -3.24 -9.33 1.15
CA TYR A 31 -3.23 -9.44 2.60
C TYR A 31 -4.48 -10.17 3.14
N LEU A 32 -5.64 -9.99 2.49
CA LEU A 32 -6.83 -10.80 2.76
C LEU A 32 -6.59 -12.27 2.45
N HIS A 33 -5.98 -12.60 1.30
CA HIS A 33 -5.62 -13.97 0.97
C HIS A 33 -4.63 -14.55 1.99
N ALA A 34 -3.53 -13.82 2.28
CA ALA A 34 -2.48 -14.24 3.19
C ALA A 34 -3.02 -14.52 4.61
N SER A 35 -3.89 -13.65 5.14
CA SER A 35 -4.52 -13.87 6.45
C SER A 35 -5.35 -15.16 6.52
N ARG A 36 -5.95 -15.60 5.41
CA ARG A 36 -6.73 -16.86 5.37
C ARG A 36 -5.84 -18.10 5.24
N SER A 37 -4.68 -17.94 4.61
CA SER A 37 -3.76 -19.04 4.30
C SER A 37 -2.74 -19.33 5.41
N VAL A 38 -2.45 -18.35 6.27
CA VAL A 38 -1.44 -18.49 7.33
C VAL A 38 -1.97 -19.23 8.55
N LEU A 39 -1.19 -20.20 9.03
CA LEU A 39 -1.54 -21.02 10.20
C LEU A 39 -1.33 -20.29 11.53
N ASP A 40 -0.26 -19.51 11.64
CA ASP A 40 0.08 -18.74 12.83
C ASP A 40 -0.94 -17.61 13.08
N ALA A 41 -1.51 -17.57 14.28
CA ALA A 41 -2.56 -16.62 14.62
C ALA A 41 -2.07 -15.17 14.65
N GLU A 42 -0.86 -14.91 15.17
CA GLU A 42 -0.31 -13.55 15.26
C GLU A 42 -0.01 -13.00 13.87
N ILE A 43 0.63 -13.82 13.01
CA ILE A 43 0.91 -13.44 11.62
C ILE A 43 -0.40 -13.24 10.84
N ARG A 44 -1.39 -14.11 11.04
CA ARG A 44 -2.73 -13.94 10.47
C ARG A 44 -3.37 -12.61 10.84
N HIS A 45 -3.32 -12.24 12.13
CA HIS A 45 -3.86 -10.97 12.60
C HIS A 45 -3.14 -9.76 12.00
N ALA A 46 -1.82 -9.82 11.83
CA ALA A 46 -1.08 -8.74 11.19
C ALA A 46 -1.41 -8.58 9.70
N PHE A 47 -1.58 -9.69 8.97
CA PHE A 47 -2.07 -9.63 7.59
C PHE A 47 -3.50 -9.09 7.51
N ALA A 48 -4.39 -9.51 8.40
CA ALA A 48 -5.75 -8.98 8.46
C ALA A 48 -5.77 -7.47 8.76
N PHE A 49 -4.98 -7.02 9.74
CA PHE A 49 -4.83 -5.60 10.06
C PHE A 49 -4.27 -4.80 8.89
N SER A 50 -3.32 -5.38 8.14
CA SER A 50 -2.79 -4.75 6.93
C SER A 50 -3.87 -4.63 5.85
N ALA A 51 -4.64 -5.68 5.58
CA ALA A 51 -5.76 -5.62 4.66
C ALA A 51 -6.79 -4.52 5.03
N GLU A 52 -7.12 -4.40 6.31
CA GLU A 52 -8.03 -3.35 6.81
C GLU A 52 -7.46 -1.95 6.60
N ALA A 53 -6.18 -1.75 6.91
CA ALA A 53 -5.50 -0.47 6.71
C ALA A 53 -5.51 -0.05 5.24
N GLN A 54 -5.14 -0.97 4.34
CA GLN A 54 -5.14 -0.74 2.88
C GLN A 54 -6.56 -0.43 2.38
N SER A 55 -7.56 -1.19 2.85
CA SER A 55 -8.97 -0.99 2.47
C SER A 55 -9.51 0.37 2.90
N ALA A 56 -9.18 0.82 4.13
CA ALA A 56 -9.66 2.09 4.65
C ALA A 56 -9.09 3.29 3.85
N LEU A 57 -7.79 3.26 3.53
CA LEU A 57 -7.19 4.30 2.71
C LEU A 57 -7.74 4.27 1.28
N LEU A 58 -7.84 3.08 0.67
CA LEU A 58 -8.40 2.91 -0.67
C LEU A 58 -9.81 3.50 -0.78
N GLN A 59 -10.69 3.18 0.16
CA GLN A 59 -12.05 3.71 0.18
C GLN A 59 -12.07 5.23 0.33
N SER A 60 -11.22 5.78 1.22
CA SER A 60 -11.13 7.23 1.42
C SER A 60 -10.63 7.97 0.19
N LEU A 61 -9.71 7.38 -0.59
CA LEU A 61 -9.22 7.94 -1.84
C LEU A 61 -10.28 7.86 -2.95
N GLN A 62 -10.98 6.73 -3.08
CA GLN A 62 -12.05 6.56 -4.05
C GLN A 62 -13.22 7.52 -3.83
N GLN A 63 -13.53 7.86 -2.57
CA GLN A 63 -14.54 8.87 -2.23
C GLN A 63 -14.07 10.30 -2.53
N SER A 64 -12.76 10.54 -2.54
CA SER A 64 -12.18 11.87 -2.72
C SER A 64 -11.83 12.20 -4.17
N VAL A 65 -11.87 11.22 -5.07
CA VAL A 65 -11.35 11.34 -6.44
C VAL A 65 -12.39 10.86 -7.45
N PRO A 66 -12.70 11.63 -8.51
CA PRO A 66 -13.54 11.17 -9.60
C PRO A 66 -12.94 9.94 -10.30
N ALA A 67 -13.76 8.93 -10.60
CA ALA A 67 -13.31 7.67 -11.21
C ALA A 67 -12.45 7.84 -12.48
N ALA A 68 -12.78 8.84 -13.32
CA ALA A 68 -12.05 9.15 -14.55
C ALA A 68 -10.57 9.53 -14.35
N ARG A 69 -10.14 9.89 -13.12
CA ARG A 69 -8.73 10.19 -12.81
C ARG A 69 -7.93 8.97 -12.35
N LEU A 70 -8.56 7.79 -12.29
CA LEU A 70 -7.95 6.54 -11.87
C LEU A 70 -7.69 5.58 -13.05
N ASP A 71 -8.10 5.96 -14.26
CA ASP A 71 -7.85 5.22 -15.50
C ASP A 71 -6.46 5.58 -16.06
N GLY A 72 -5.44 4.88 -15.58
CA GLY A 72 -4.07 4.93 -16.11
C GLY A 72 -3.67 3.61 -16.77
N GLU A 73 -2.61 3.65 -17.58
CA GLU A 73 -1.99 2.45 -18.16
C GLU A 73 -1.55 1.50 -17.04
N GLN A 74 -1.90 0.22 -17.15
CA GLN A 74 -1.85 -0.72 -16.02
C GLN A 74 -0.63 -1.64 -16.14
N PRO A 75 0.43 -1.43 -15.33
CA PRO A 75 1.49 -2.42 -15.21
C PRO A 75 0.95 -3.68 -14.50
N PRO A 76 1.57 -4.86 -14.74
CA PRO A 76 1.18 -6.09 -14.06
C PRO A 76 1.34 -5.98 -12.54
N SER A 77 0.41 -6.58 -11.80
CA SER A 77 0.42 -6.57 -10.34
C SER A 77 1.61 -7.33 -9.77
N VAL A 78 2.47 -6.64 -9.00
CA VAL A 78 3.59 -7.27 -8.29
C VAL A 78 3.09 -8.19 -7.18
N PHE A 79 1.96 -7.86 -6.54
CA PHE A 79 1.34 -8.72 -5.52
C PHE A 79 0.81 -10.03 -6.09
N ALA A 80 0.34 -10.06 -7.34
CA ALA A 80 -0.08 -11.30 -7.99
C ALA A 80 1.09 -12.29 -8.17
N ALA A 81 2.29 -11.78 -8.49
CA ALA A 81 3.50 -12.60 -8.57
C ALA A 81 3.88 -13.19 -7.21
N ILE A 82 3.83 -12.38 -6.15
CA ILE A 82 4.09 -12.84 -4.77
C ILE A 82 3.02 -13.86 -4.33
N ALA A 83 1.74 -13.61 -4.63
CA ALA A 83 0.64 -14.51 -4.30
C ALA A 83 0.83 -15.91 -4.90
N GLY A 84 1.32 -16.00 -6.14
CA GLY A 84 1.61 -17.28 -6.79
C GLY A 84 2.71 -18.10 -6.11
N GLN A 85 3.55 -17.47 -5.29
CA GLN A 85 4.66 -18.10 -4.58
C GLN A 85 4.46 -18.13 -3.06
N PHE A 86 3.33 -17.60 -2.57
CA PHE A 86 3.09 -17.44 -1.14
C PHE A 86 2.74 -18.78 -0.48
N ASP A 87 3.62 -19.25 0.41
CA ASP A 87 3.36 -20.38 1.28
C ASP A 87 2.95 -19.89 2.68
N GLY A 88 1.69 -20.11 3.06
CA GLY A 88 1.16 -19.75 4.38
C GLY A 88 1.82 -20.47 5.56
N ARG A 89 2.60 -21.54 5.32
CA ARG A 89 3.44 -22.20 6.32
C ARG A 89 4.79 -21.49 6.50
N ARG A 90 5.24 -20.75 5.48
CA ARG A 90 6.52 -20.03 5.43
C ARG A 90 6.33 -18.58 4.98
N PRO A 91 5.49 -17.78 5.68
CA PRO A 91 5.21 -16.39 5.30
C PRO A 91 6.48 -15.51 5.31
N GLN A 92 7.55 -15.94 5.96
CA GLN A 92 8.83 -15.24 6.02
C GLN A 92 9.52 -15.15 4.65
N ALA A 93 9.26 -16.09 3.74
CA ALA A 93 9.85 -16.08 2.41
C ALA A 93 9.44 -14.82 1.61
N ALA A 94 8.19 -14.39 1.75
CA ALA A 94 7.66 -13.19 1.11
C ALA A 94 7.93 -11.89 1.89
N ALA A 95 8.45 -11.98 3.13
CA ALA A 95 8.59 -10.85 4.05
C ALA A 95 9.37 -9.66 3.49
N ARG A 96 10.51 -9.96 2.84
CA ARG A 96 11.41 -8.93 2.31
C ARG A 96 10.78 -8.19 1.13
N GLU A 97 10.12 -8.93 0.25
CA GLU A 97 9.44 -8.37 -0.93
C GLU A 97 8.24 -7.53 -0.50
N LEU A 98 7.41 -8.04 0.43
CA LEU A 98 6.29 -7.27 0.99
C LEU A 98 6.76 -5.99 1.68
N HIS A 99 7.87 -6.05 2.43
CA HIS A 99 8.41 -4.86 3.06
C HIS A 99 8.90 -3.81 2.04
N ALA A 100 9.54 -4.25 0.95
CA ALA A 100 9.96 -3.34 -0.11
C ALA A 100 8.74 -2.66 -0.76
N LEU A 101 7.65 -3.40 -0.98
CA LEU A 101 6.39 -2.86 -1.49
C LEU A 101 5.73 -1.86 -0.53
N ASP A 102 5.72 -2.15 0.77
CA ASP A 102 5.19 -1.22 1.78
C ASP A 102 6.01 0.08 1.85
N MET A 103 7.34 0.00 1.67
CA MET A 103 8.20 1.19 1.61
C MET A 103 7.99 2.02 0.35
N ASP A 104 7.85 1.37 -0.81
CA ASP A 104 7.47 2.05 -2.05
C ASP A 104 6.12 2.76 -1.90
N LEU A 105 5.12 2.09 -1.31
CA LEU A 105 3.82 2.70 -1.02
C LEU A 105 3.95 3.94 -0.12
N MET A 106 4.76 3.87 0.94
CA MET A 106 4.97 5.02 1.83
C MET A 106 5.62 6.20 1.11
N GLN A 107 6.61 5.96 0.26
CA GLN A 107 7.23 7.00 -0.57
C GLN A 107 6.22 7.65 -1.52
N ARG A 108 5.34 6.85 -2.13
CA ARG A 108 4.26 7.37 -2.99
C ARG A 108 3.26 8.21 -2.21
N ILE A 109 2.85 7.76 -1.01
CA ILE A 109 1.95 8.51 -0.12
C ILE A 109 2.55 9.86 0.26
N GLU A 110 3.83 9.90 0.61
CA GLU A 110 4.55 11.15 0.93
C GLU A 110 4.62 12.09 -0.28
N ALA A 111 4.96 11.55 -1.45
CA ALA A 111 5.01 12.32 -2.69
C ALA A 111 3.63 12.89 -3.08
N LEU A 112 2.56 12.10 -2.94
CA LEU A 112 1.19 12.56 -3.15
C LEU A 112 0.79 13.61 -2.12
N PHE A 113 1.12 13.41 -0.85
CA PHE A 113 0.80 14.39 0.19
C PHE A 113 1.49 15.74 -0.03
N ALA A 114 2.71 15.74 -0.59
CA ALA A 114 3.45 16.96 -0.89
C ALA A 114 2.97 17.67 -2.16
N ASN A 115 2.57 16.92 -3.20
CA ASN A 115 2.39 17.47 -4.55
C ASN A 115 0.94 17.43 -5.07
N TYR A 116 0.03 16.68 -4.45
CA TYR A 116 -1.34 16.54 -4.96
C TYR A 116 -2.17 17.80 -4.66
N PRO A 117 -2.81 18.42 -5.68
CA PRO A 117 -3.48 19.71 -5.50
C PRO A 117 -4.79 19.63 -4.70
N ASP A 118 -5.45 18.47 -4.69
CA ASP A 118 -6.74 18.27 -4.03
C ASP A 118 -6.58 18.08 -2.51
N MET A 119 -7.21 18.95 -1.73
CA MET A 119 -7.15 18.89 -0.26
C MET A 119 -7.87 17.67 0.33
N ASN A 120 -8.91 17.15 -0.32
CA ASN A 120 -9.63 15.98 0.16
C ASN A 120 -8.75 14.73 0.08
N VAL A 121 -8.01 14.60 -1.02
CA VAL A 121 -7.00 13.54 -1.19
C VAL A 121 -5.92 13.64 -0.12
N ARG A 122 -5.37 14.84 0.10
CA ARG A 122 -4.35 15.04 1.15
C ARG A 122 -4.88 14.75 2.56
N ALA A 123 -6.13 15.09 2.84
CA ALA A 123 -6.78 14.78 4.11
C ALA A 123 -6.97 13.27 4.29
N ALA A 124 -7.38 12.55 3.24
CA ALA A 124 -7.47 11.09 3.23
C ALA A 124 -6.11 10.44 3.52
N LEU A 125 -5.05 10.86 2.81
CA LEU A 125 -3.69 10.37 3.03
C LEU A 125 -3.23 10.62 4.48
N LYS A 126 -3.37 11.85 4.98
CA LYS A 126 -2.98 12.22 6.36
C LYS A 126 -3.73 11.41 7.41
N LYS A 127 -5.02 11.15 7.21
CA LYS A 127 -5.85 10.39 8.16
C LYS A 127 -5.36 8.95 8.32
N HIS A 128 -4.85 8.34 7.25
CA HIS A 128 -4.57 6.90 7.22
C HIS A 128 -3.08 6.54 7.19
N VAL A 129 -2.17 7.48 6.91
CA VAL A 129 -0.72 7.21 6.77
C VAL A 129 -0.09 6.49 7.96
N LEU A 130 -0.43 6.89 9.20
CA LEU A 130 0.10 6.24 10.40
C LEU A 130 -0.41 4.80 10.57
N THR A 131 -1.64 4.53 10.13
CA THR A 131 -2.20 3.17 10.19
C THR A 131 -1.53 2.26 9.17
N ILE A 132 -1.29 2.76 7.94
CA ILE A 132 -0.53 2.04 6.90
C ILE A 132 0.89 1.74 7.39
N GLN A 133 1.57 2.72 7.97
CA GLN A 133 2.92 2.53 8.51
C GLN A 133 2.95 1.45 9.60
N ARG A 134 2.01 1.50 10.56
CA ARG A 134 1.91 0.49 11.64
C ARG A 134 1.61 -0.90 11.10
N ALA A 135 0.78 -1.01 10.06
CA ALA A 135 0.47 -2.27 9.41
C ALA A 135 1.72 -2.90 8.76
N GLY A 136 2.46 -2.11 7.97
CA GLY A 136 3.71 -2.57 7.36
C GLY A 136 4.76 -2.98 8.40
N ASP A 137 4.89 -2.22 9.49
CA ASP A 137 5.78 -2.56 10.60
C ASP A 137 5.40 -3.87 11.30
N ALA A 138 4.10 -4.09 11.54
CA ALA A 138 3.61 -5.31 12.18
C ALA A 138 3.90 -6.55 11.31
N THR A 139 3.57 -6.47 10.02
CA THR A 139 3.83 -7.53 9.05
C THR A 139 5.33 -7.82 8.94
N ARG A 140 6.16 -6.78 8.84
CA ARG A 140 7.62 -6.92 8.82
C ARG A 140 8.16 -7.62 10.08
N ARG A 141 7.78 -7.16 11.27
CA ARG A 141 8.30 -7.71 12.54
C ARG A 141 7.99 -9.19 12.67
N LEU A 142 6.75 -9.58 12.37
CA LEU A 142 6.32 -10.96 12.51
C LEU A 142 6.91 -11.87 11.44
N ALA A 143 7.11 -11.35 10.23
CA ALA A 143 7.73 -12.12 9.16
C ALA A 143 9.27 -12.24 9.32
N LEU A 144 9.92 -11.36 10.09
CA LEU A 144 11.35 -11.46 10.42
C LEU A 144 11.65 -12.24 11.72
N ARG A 145 10.66 -12.40 12.61
CA ARG A 145 10.83 -13.08 13.91
C ARG A 145 11.33 -14.53 13.81
N ASN A 146 11.01 -15.24 12.72
CA ASN A 146 11.36 -16.66 12.56
C ASN A 146 12.61 -16.90 11.69
N VAL A 147 13.43 -15.86 11.46
CA VAL A 147 14.73 -15.96 10.77
C VAL A 147 15.90 -16.01 11.78
N ALA A 148 15.61 -15.85 13.09
CA ALA A 148 16.57 -15.89 14.18
C ALA A 148 16.61 -17.25 14.89
#